data_AF-A0A9E2JWS2-F1
#
_entry.id   AF-A0A9E2JWS2-F1
#
_cell.length_a   1.000
_cell.length_b   1.000
_cell.length_c   1.000
_cell.angle_alpha   90.00
_cell.angle_beta   90.00
_cell.angle_gamma   90.00
#
_symmetry.space_group_name_H-M   'P 1'
#
loop_
_entity.id
_entity.type
_entity.pdbx_description
1 polymer ?
#
loop_
_entity_poly.entity_id
_entity_poly.type
_entity_poly.pdbx_seq_one_letter_code
_entity_poly.pdbx_strand_id
1 'polypeptide(L)'
;MIHPLLSRGLRLVWRSLLGVLGVAVLLVGLYLTASYHYSYSKGESVGYVQKISYKGWICKTWEGEQVRALAVMPAIPEKFAFTVRDDAVVDQINALIGQKAVLVYEQHKGLPSCFGDTEHFVTAVRAAPE
;
A
#
# COMPACT_ATOMS: atom_id res chain seq x y z
N MET A 1 55.70 -4.37 2.11
CA MET A 1 55.24 -3.96 3.47
C MET A 1 54.21 -2.85 3.32
N ILE A 2 52.92 -3.17 3.38
CA ILE A 2 51.85 -2.17 3.32
C ILE A 2 51.74 -1.55 4.72
N HIS A 3 52.04 -0.26 4.85
CA HIS A 3 52.14 0.44 6.13
C HIS A 3 50.89 0.27 7.02
N PRO A 4 51.04 -0.02 8.32
CA PRO A 4 49.92 -0.26 9.25
C PRO A 4 48.96 0.94 9.41
N LEU A 5 49.40 2.14 9.04
CA LEU A 5 48.59 3.37 9.04
C LEU A 5 47.51 3.36 7.95
N LEU A 6 47.79 2.79 6.77
CA LEU A 6 46.81 2.69 5.67
C LEU A 6 45.64 1.78 6.05
N SER A 7 45.92 0.68 6.77
CA SER A 7 44.88 -0.24 7.25
C SER A 7 44.04 0.33 8.40
N ARG A 8 44.58 1.23 9.24
CA ARG A 8 43.83 1.92 10.30
C ARG A 8 42.89 2.99 9.72
N GLY A 9 43.37 3.77 8.74
CA GLY A 9 42.54 4.74 8.02
C GLY A 9 41.38 4.08 7.27
N LEU A 10 41.66 3.00 6.53
CA LEU A 10 40.63 2.22 5.82
C LEU A 10 39.58 1.63 6.77
N ARG A 11 39.99 1.09 7.93
CA ARG A 11 39.06 0.60 8.95
C ARG A 11 38.19 1.71 9.55
N LEU A 12 38.72 2.91 9.75
CA LEU A 12 37.94 4.04 10.26
C LEU A 12 36.91 4.50 9.22
N VAL A 13 37.32 4.66 7.96
CA VAL A 13 36.42 5.01 6.85
C VAL A 13 35.31 3.97 6.70
N TRP A 14 35.64 2.67 6.74
CA TRP A 14 34.66 1.60 6.66
C TRP A 14 33.66 1.62 7.82
N ARG A 15 34.14 1.86 9.06
CA ARG A 15 33.26 2.01 10.23
C ARG A 15 32.32 3.22 10.10
N SER A 16 32.81 4.34 9.58
CA SER A 16 31.99 5.52 9.32
C SER A 16 30.95 5.27 8.23
N LEU A 17 31.33 4.61 7.11
CA LEU A 17 30.40 4.25 6.03
C LEU A 17 29.31 3.29 6.53
N LEU A 18 29.67 2.27 7.31
CA LEU A 18 28.70 1.37 7.93
C LEU A 18 27.80 2.11 8.92
N GLY A 19 28.34 3.06 9.69
CA GLY A 19 27.56 3.90 10.59
C GLY A 19 26.53 4.75 9.85
N VAL A 20 26.94 5.42 8.77
CA VAL A 20 26.05 6.24 7.92
C VAL A 20 24.98 5.36 7.27
N LEU A 21 25.35 4.21 6.72
CA LEU A 21 24.40 3.26 6.15
C LEU A 21 23.39 2.77 7.20
N GLY A 22 23.86 2.46 8.40
CA GLY A 22 23.00 2.06 9.52
C GLY A 22 21.99 3.15 9.89
N VAL A 23 22.42 4.40 10.00
CA VAL A 23 21.53 5.54 10.25
C VAL A 23 20.52 5.72 9.11
N ALA A 24 20.95 5.61 7.85
CA ALA A 24 20.06 5.72 6.71
C ALA A 24 18.97 4.64 6.71
N VAL A 25 19.34 3.38 6.96
CA VAL A 25 18.37 2.26 7.07
C VAL A 25 17.39 2.50 8.22
N LEU A 26 17.87 2.99 9.37
CA LEU A 26 17.01 3.33 10.51
C LEU A 26 16.01 4.44 10.17
N LEU A 27 16.46 5.51 9.50
CA LEU A 27 15.58 6.62 9.08
C LEU A 27 14.52 6.16 8.08
N VAL A 28 14.90 5.33 7.10
CA VAL A 28 13.95 4.75 6.14
C VAL A 28 12.96 3.83 6.86
N GLY A 29 13.43 2.98 7.78
CA GLY A 29 12.57 2.12 8.58
C GLY A 29 11.55 2.93 9.39
N LEU A 30 12.00 3.96 10.12
CA LEU A 30 11.12 4.85 10.88
C LEU A 30 10.10 5.56 9.99
N TYR A 31 10.52 6.06 8.83
CA TYR A 31 9.62 6.69 7.87
C TYR A 31 8.55 5.71 7.38
N LEU A 32 8.94 4.51 6.95
CA LEU A 32 7.99 3.51 6.46
C LEU A 32 7.01 3.06 7.55
N THR A 33 7.47 2.87 8.79
CA THR A 33 6.58 2.59 9.93
C THR A 33 5.59 3.73 10.15
N ALA A 34 6.06 4.98 10.13
CA ALA A 34 5.18 6.14 10.28
C ALA A 34 4.15 6.21 9.15
N SER A 35 4.56 6.09 7.88
CA SER A 35 3.66 6.09 6.71
C SER A 35 2.68 4.92 6.72
N TYR A 36 3.09 3.76 7.22
CA TYR A 36 2.23 2.57 7.29
C TYR A 36 1.09 2.73 8.30
N HIS A 37 1.34 3.39 9.43
CA HIS A 37 0.33 3.58 10.48
C HIS A 37 -0.42 4.92 10.39
N TYR A 38 0.16 5.92 9.74
CA TYR A 38 -0.46 7.23 9.60
C TYR A 38 -1.41 7.26 8.38
N SER A 39 -2.69 7.44 8.66
CA SER A 39 -3.72 7.62 7.64
C SER A 39 -3.83 9.10 7.27
N TYR A 40 -3.51 9.44 6.01
CA TYR A 40 -3.67 10.80 5.47
C TYR A 40 -5.15 11.19 5.36
N SER A 41 -5.98 10.26 4.90
CA SER A 41 -7.43 10.44 4.78
C SER A 41 -8.16 9.13 5.05
N LYS A 42 -9.38 9.22 5.56
CA LYS A 42 -10.29 8.08 5.71
C LYS A 42 -11.56 8.38 4.95
N GLY A 43 -12.13 7.39 4.29
CA GLY A 43 -13.32 7.59 3.49
C GLY A 43 -14.03 6.30 3.12
N GLU A 44 -15.12 6.49 2.40
CA GLU A 44 -15.93 5.40 1.85
C GLU A 44 -16.03 5.53 0.34
N SER A 45 -16.07 4.40 -0.36
CA SER A 45 -16.33 4.35 -1.79
C SER A 45 -17.49 3.39 -2.06
N VAL A 46 -18.52 3.90 -2.73
CA VAL A 46 -19.77 3.17 -2.99
C VAL A 46 -19.83 2.77 -4.46
N GLY A 47 -20.09 1.50 -4.74
CA GLY A 47 -20.13 1.00 -6.11
C GLY A 47 -20.09 -0.51 -6.19
N TYR A 48 -19.78 -1.03 -7.37
CA TYR A 48 -19.69 -2.47 -7.63
C TYR A 48 -18.22 -2.85 -7.81
N VAL A 49 -17.76 -3.84 -7.03
CA VAL A 49 -16.41 -4.38 -7.21
C VAL A 49 -16.41 -5.23 -8.47
N GLN A 50 -15.62 -4.82 -9.46
CA GLN A 50 -15.55 -5.52 -10.75
C GLN A 50 -14.45 -6.57 -10.76
N LYS A 51 -13.35 -6.30 -10.07
CA LYS A 51 -12.15 -7.13 -10.08
C LYS A 51 -11.43 -7.00 -8.76
N ILE A 52 -10.90 -8.13 -8.30
CA ILE A 52 -9.85 -8.20 -7.30
C ILE A 52 -8.84 -9.27 -7.75
N SER A 53 -7.55 -9.03 -7.57
CA SER A 53 -6.52 -9.94 -8.05
C SER A 53 -5.31 -9.91 -7.15
N TYR A 54 -4.79 -11.08 -6.80
CA TYR A 54 -3.53 -11.21 -6.09
C TYR A 54 -2.37 -11.13 -7.09
N LYS A 55 -1.71 -9.98 -7.16
CA LYS A 55 -0.67 -9.71 -8.15
C LYS A 55 0.55 -9.03 -7.54
N GLY A 56 1.65 -9.08 -8.27
CA GLY A 56 2.95 -8.57 -7.85
C GLY A 56 4.09 -9.49 -8.27
N TRP A 57 5.27 -8.92 -8.53
CA TRP A 57 6.44 -9.69 -8.95
C TRP A 57 7.25 -10.22 -7.75
N ILE A 58 7.64 -9.30 -6.85
CA ILE A 58 8.43 -9.62 -5.65
C ILE A 58 7.52 -9.66 -4.42
N CYS A 59 6.74 -8.60 -4.20
CA CYS A 59 5.73 -8.53 -3.15
C CYS A 59 4.35 -8.63 -3.81
N LYS A 60 3.53 -9.58 -3.36
CA LYS A 60 2.17 -9.74 -3.88
C LYS A 60 1.16 -9.13 -2.91
N THR A 61 0.20 -8.42 -3.48
CA THR A 61 -0.88 -7.72 -2.77
C THR A 61 -2.19 -7.97 -3.49
N TRP A 62 -3.30 -7.75 -2.79
CA TRP A 62 -4.63 -7.82 -3.38
C TRP A 62 -5.01 -6.46 -3.93
N GLU A 63 -5.23 -6.41 -5.24
CA GLU A 63 -5.48 -5.18 -5.95
C GLU A 63 -6.84 -5.27 -6.63
N GLY A 64 -7.70 -4.29 -6.36
CA GLY A 64 -9.08 -4.27 -6.81
C GLY A 64 -9.49 -2.99 -7.53
N GLU A 65 -10.57 -3.10 -8.29
CA GLU A 65 -11.22 -1.99 -8.98
C GLU A 65 -12.72 -2.00 -8.65
N GLN A 66 -13.21 -0.90 -8.10
CA GLN A 66 -14.63 -0.64 -7.88
C GLN A 66 -15.12 0.39 -8.90
N VAL A 67 -16.21 0.09 -9.60
CA VAL A 67 -16.90 1.06 -10.44
C VAL A 67 -17.89 1.84 -9.59
N ARG A 68 -17.69 3.16 -9.55
CA ARG A 68 -18.61 4.10 -8.92
C ARG A 68 -19.77 4.33 -9.87
N ALA A 69 -20.96 3.91 -9.47
CA ALA A 69 -22.16 4.05 -10.29
C ALA A 69 -22.64 5.50 -10.26
N LEU A 70 -22.22 6.31 -11.25
CA LEU A 70 -22.93 7.53 -11.65
C LEU A 70 -23.78 7.18 -12.88
N ALA A 71 -24.77 6.32 -12.66
CA ALA A 71 -25.68 5.83 -13.70
C ALA A 71 -26.70 6.91 -14.10
N VAL A 72 -26.29 7.91 -14.88
CA VAL A 72 -27.23 8.77 -15.60
C VAL A 72 -26.70 9.25 -16.96
N MET A 73 -25.40 9.18 -17.23
CA MET A 73 -24.80 9.68 -18.48
C MET A 73 -24.09 8.55 -19.23
N PRO A 74 -23.99 8.58 -20.58
CA PRO A 74 -23.12 7.69 -21.36
C PRO A 74 -21.65 8.07 -21.15
N ALA A 75 -21.20 8.04 -19.90
CA ALA A 75 -19.85 8.36 -19.48
C ALA A 75 -19.13 7.08 -19.06
N ILE A 76 -17.82 7.06 -19.27
CA ILE A 76 -16.95 5.99 -18.77
C ILE A 76 -17.04 6.02 -17.23
N PRO A 77 -17.49 4.94 -16.58
CA PRO A 77 -17.63 4.93 -15.13
C PRO A 77 -16.28 5.16 -14.46
N GLU A 78 -16.24 6.06 -13.47
CA GLU A 78 -15.04 6.31 -12.68
C GLU A 78 -14.67 5.05 -11.89
N LYS A 79 -13.44 4.57 -12.12
CA LYS A 79 -12.89 3.42 -11.41
C LYS A 79 -12.15 3.91 -10.17
N PHE A 80 -12.54 3.39 -9.02
CA PHE A 80 -11.77 3.47 -7.80
C PHE A 80 -10.86 2.25 -7.70
N ALA A 81 -9.57 2.45 -7.93
CA ALA A 81 -8.55 1.43 -7.70
C ALA A 81 -8.16 1.43 -6.22
N PHE A 82 -8.03 0.24 -5.64
CA PHE A 82 -7.71 0.07 -4.23
C PHE A 82 -6.83 -1.16 -3.99
N THR A 83 -6.14 -1.15 -2.86
CA THR A 83 -5.35 -2.26 -2.35
C THR A 83 -6.01 -2.83 -1.09
N VAL A 84 -5.93 -4.14 -0.88
CA VAL A 84 -6.33 -4.81 0.37
C VAL A 84 -5.12 -5.56 0.93
N ARG A 85 -4.89 -5.40 2.24
CA ARG A 85 -3.77 -6.08 2.93
C ARG A 85 -4.22 -7.32 3.72
N ASP A 86 -5.47 -7.30 4.18
CA ASP A 86 -6.04 -8.35 5.01
C ASP A 86 -6.87 -9.31 4.15
N ASP A 87 -6.46 -10.58 4.11
CA ASP A 87 -7.16 -11.64 3.37
C ASP A 87 -8.61 -11.80 3.84
N ALA A 88 -8.91 -11.57 5.12
CA ALA A 88 -10.27 -11.65 5.64
C ALA A 88 -11.19 -10.56 5.05
N VAL A 89 -10.63 -9.39 4.71
CA VAL A 89 -11.37 -8.32 4.02
C VAL A 89 -11.58 -8.69 2.55
N VAL A 90 -10.60 -9.36 1.92
CA VAL A 90 -10.73 -9.88 0.55
C VAL A 90 -11.87 -10.91 0.47
N ASP A 91 -11.97 -11.81 1.44
CA ASP A 91 -13.05 -12.81 1.48
C ASP A 91 -14.42 -12.15 1.63
N GLN A 92 -14.54 -11.12 2.47
CA GLN A 92 -15.77 -10.33 2.60
C GLN A 92 -16.11 -9.59 1.29
N ILE A 93 -15.10 -9.05 0.60
CA ILE A 93 -15.29 -8.41 -0.71
C ILE A 93 -15.79 -9.44 -1.72
N ASN A 94 -15.18 -10.62 -1.78
CA ASN A 94 -15.55 -11.71 -2.68
C ASN A 94 -17.01 -12.16 -2.47
N ALA A 95 -17.47 -12.21 -1.21
CA ALA A 95 -18.86 -12.53 -0.89
C ALA A 95 -19.87 -11.47 -1.38
N LEU A 96 -19.42 -10.24 -1.62
CA LEU A 96 -20.24 -9.12 -2.10
C LEU A 96 -20.00 -8.77 -3.57
N ILE A 97 -19.20 -9.57 -4.30
CA ILE A 97 -19.01 -9.37 -5.74
C ILE A 97 -20.37 -9.44 -6.47
N GLY A 98 -20.58 -8.51 -7.41
CA GLY A 98 -21.83 -8.36 -8.14
C GLY A 98 -22.93 -7.61 -7.39
N GLN A 99 -22.74 -7.34 -6.09
CA GLN A 99 -23.64 -6.51 -5.28
C GLN A 99 -23.08 -5.09 -5.15
N LYS A 100 -23.97 -4.15 -4.84
CA LYS A 100 -23.55 -2.77 -4.53
C LYS A 100 -22.94 -2.79 -3.13
N ALA A 101 -21.67 -2.44 -3.02
CA ALA A 101 -20.90 -2.48 -1.79
C ALA A 101 -20.35 -1.10 -1.43
N VAL A 102 -20.17 -0.87 -0.12
CA VAL A 102 -19.42 0.26 0.42
C VAL A 102 -18.07 -0.26 0.92
N LEU A 103 -17.00 0.24 0.32
CA LEU A 103 -15.63 -0.02 0.75
C LEU A 103 -15.18 1.10 1.67
N VAL A 104 -14.79 0.77 2.89
CA VAL A 104 -14.16 1.69 3.83
C VAL A 104 -12.65 1.61 3.60
N TYR A 105 -12.01 2.76 3.39
CA TYR A 105 -10.58 2.81 3.08
C TYR A 105 -9.85 3.86 3.91
N GLU A 106 -8.55 3.62 4.07
CA GLU A 106 -7.58 4.57 4.59
C GLU A 106 -6.55 4.88 3.50
N GLN A 107 -6.25 6.16 3.30
CA GLN A 107 -5.22 6.59 2.38
C GLN A 107 -3.87 6.72 3.11
N HIS A 108 -2.88 5.93 2.68
CA HIS A 108 -1.52 6.01 3.21
C HIS A 108 -0.57 6.48 2.11
N LYS A 109 0.06 7.63 2.33
CA LYS A 109 0.95 8.26 1.34
C LYS A 109 2.40 7.84 1.54
N GLY A 110 3.15 7.77 0.44
CA GLY A 110 4.60 7.56 0.47
C GLY A 110 5.05 6.14 0.82
N LEU A 111 4.14 5.16 0.73
CA LEU A 111 4.50 3.75 0.80
C LEU A 111 5.01 3.26 -0.57
N PRO A 112 6.07 2.42 -0.59
CA PRO A 112 6.53 1.84 -1.84
C PRO A 112 5.54 0.78 -2.34
N SER A 113 5.62 0.45 -3.63
CA SER A 113 4.70 -0.47 -4.31
C SER A 113 4.66 -1.88 -3.71
N CYS A 114 5.67 -2.27 -2.94
CA CYS A 114 5.66 -3.55 -2.21
C CYS A 114 4.53 -3.65 -1.16
N PHE A 115 3.96 -2.53 -0.72
CA PHE A 115 2.82 -2.49 0.22
C PHE A 115 1.45 -2.44 -0.47
N GLY A 116 1.42 -2.14 -1.77
CA GLY A 116 0.22 -1.95 -2.57
C GLY A 116 0.46 -1.16 -3.84
N ASP A 117 -0.32 -1.43 -4.88
CA ASP A 117 -0.29 -0.67 -6.14
C ASP A 117 -0.94 0.72 -5.99
N THR A 118 -1.74 0.93 -4.95
CA THR A 118 -2.48 2.17 -4.70
C THR A 118 -2.19 2.73 -3.31
N GLU A 119 -2.51 4.01 -3.11
CA GLU A 119 -2.48 4.63 -1.78
C GLU A 119 -3.73 4.33 -0.95
N HIS A 120 -4.77 3.73 -1.54
CA HIS A 120 -6.07 3.51 -0.92
C HIS A 120 -6.19 2.08 -0.41
N PHE A 121 -6.07 1.91 0.90
CA PHE A 121 -6.10 0.60 1.55
C PHE A 121 -7.49 0.34 2.12
N VAL A 122 -8.23 -0.60 1.54
CA VAL A 122 -9.54 -1.00 2.04
C VAL A 122 -9.36 -1.80 3.32
N THR A 123 -10.05 -1.36 4.37
CA THR A 123 -9.99 -1.93 5.72
C THR A 123 -11.28 -2.63 6.12
N ALA A 124 -12.40 -2.32 5.47
CA ALA A 124 -13.67 -3.00 5.68
C ALA A 124 -14.58 -2.89 4.45
N VAL A 125 -15.56 -3.79 4.37
CA VAL A 125 -16.60 -3.77 3.35
C VAL A 125 -17.96 -4.06 3.97
N ARG A 126 -19.01 -3.47 3.42
CA ARG A 126 -20.40 -3.74 3.79
C ARG A 126 -21.31 -3.65 2.57
N ALA A 127 -22.44 -4.35 2.61
CA ALA A 127 -23.49 -4.15 1.62
C ALA A 127 -23.98 -2.69 1.65
N ALA A 128 -24.21 -2.10 0.49
CA ALA A 128 -24.84 -0.79 0.42
C ALA A 128 -26.33 -0.94 0.81
N PRO A 129 -26.89 0.00 1.60
CA PRO A 129 -28.32 0.04 1.82
C PRO A 129 -29.04 0.22 0.48
N GLU A 130 -30.18 -0.47 0.34
CA GLU A 130 -31.08 -0.34 -0.82
C GLU A 130 -31.65 1.08 -0.96
#